data_AF-A0A821SSN3-F1
#
_entry.id   AF-A0A821SSN3-F1
#
_cell.length_a   1.000
_cell.length_b   1.000
_cell.length_c   1.000
_cell.angle_alpha   90.00
_cell.angle_beta   90.00
_cell.angle_gamma   90.00
#
_symmetry.space_group_name_H-M   'P 1'
#
loop_
_entity.id
_entity.type
_entity.pdbx_description
1 polymer ?
#
loop_
_entity_poly.entity_id
_entity_poly.type
_entity_poly.pdbx_seq_one_letter_code
_entity_poly.pdbx_strand_id
1 'polypeptide(L)' 'SLDEKRKKVGNYVILKTIGEGSFAKVRLGIHLITEMKVAVKVINKREVFKRNYLRANLRREASMMQR' A
#
# COMPACT_ATOMS: atom_id res chain seq x y z
N SER A 1 14.48 -6.53 -19.39
CA SER A 1 13.51 -7.60 -19.10
C SER A 1 12.40 -7.01 -18.24
N LEU A 2 11.18 -6.94 -18.76
CA LEU A 2 10.05 -6.18 -18.21
C LEU A 2 9.37 -6.85 -16.99
N ASP A 3 10.11 -7.69 -16.28
CA ASP A 3 9.66 -8.37 -15.08
C ASP A 3 10.16 -7.62 -13.84
N GLU A 4 9.59 -6.43 -13.59
CA GLU A 4 9.45 -6.00 -12.21
C GLU A 4 8.49 -7.03 -11.57
N LYS A 5 9.06 -8.13 -11.02
CA LYS A 5 8.34 -9.31 -10.51
C LYS A 5 7.04 -8.89 -9.84
N ARG A 6 5.90 -9.15 -10.51
CA ARG A 6 4.56 -8.86 -9.99
C ARG A 6 4.44 -9.54 -8.64
N LYS A 7 4.41 -8.76 -7.56
CA LYS A 7 4.44 -9.28 -6.20
C LYS A 7 3.01 -9.62 -5.79
N LYS A 8 2.75 -10.88 -5.46
CA LYS A 8 1.48 -11.30 -4.87
C LYS A 8 1.50 -11.05 -3.36
N VAL A 9 0.43 -10.44 -2.83
CA VAL A 9 0.21 -10.23 -1.40
C VAL A 9 -1.23 -10.62 -1.08
N GLY A 10 -1.42 -11.75 -0.41
CA GLY A 10 -2.76 -12.33 -0.21
C GLY A 10 -3.49 -12.54 -1.55
N ASN A 11 -4.72 -12.02 -1.64
CA ASN A 11 -5.54 -12.08 -2.86
C ASN A 11 -5.25 -10.94 -3.85
N TYR A 12 -4.13 -10.24 -3.73
CA TYR A 12 -3.81 -9.10 -4.58
C TYR A 12 -2.52 -9.30 -5.36
N VAL A 13 -2.54 -8.93 -6.64
CA VAL A 13 -1.33 -8.77 -7.45
C VAL A 13 -0.95 -7.29 -7.47
N ILE A 14 0.27 -7.00 -7.03
CA ILE A 14 0.80 -5.64 -6.99
C ILE A 14 1.54 -5.35 -8.31
N LEU A 15 1.12 -4.28 -8.98
CA LEU A 15 1.64 -3.80 -10.26
C LEU A 15 2.48 -2.54 -10.05
N LYS A 16 2.60 -1.69 -11.07
CA LYS A 16 3.40 -0.46 -11.05
C LYS A 16 2.95 0.54 -9.98
N THR A 17 3.89 1.37 -9.54
CA THR A 17 3.60 2.56 -8.73
C THR A 17 2.77 3.54 -9.55
N ILE A 18 1.73 4.10 -8.93
CA ILE A 18 0.83 5.13 -9.50
C ILE A 18 0.87 6.43 -8.70
N GLY A 19 1.53 6.46 -7.54
CA GLY A 19 1.77 7.67 -6.76
C GLY A 19 2.87 7.47 -5.73
N GLU A 20 3.57 8.55 -5.40
CA GLU A 20 4.62 8.57 -4.38
C GLU A 20 4.42 9.81 -3.51
N GLY A 21 4.31 9.59 -2.21
CA GLY A 21 4.21 10.66 -1.22
C GLY A 21 5.28 10.49 -0.15
N SER A 22 5.37 11.48 0.75
CA SER A 22 6.42 11.55 1.78
C SER A 22 6.48 10.34 2.72
N PHE A 23 5.41 9.55 2.82
CA PHE A 23 5.27 8.49 3.82
C PHE A 23 4.83 7.14 3.24
N ALA A 24 4.52 7.07 1.94
CA ALA A 24 4.01 5.86 1.31
C ALA A 24 4.17 5.91 -0.21
N LYS A 25 4.25 4.72 -0.83
CA LYS A 25 4.08 4.56 -2.28
C LYS A 25 2.72 3.94 -2.55
N VAL A 26 1.97 4.48 -3.49
CA VAL A 26 0.70 3.92 -3.95
C VAL A 26 0.98 3.12 -5.22
N ARG A 27 0.63 1.83 -5.22
CA ARG A 27 0.76 0.95 -6.37
C ARG A 27 -0.62 0.55 -6.88
N LEU A 28 -0.74 0.36 -8.19
CA LEU A 28 -1.91 -0.29 -8.76
C LEU A 28 -1.90 -1.76 -8.32
N GLY A 29 -3.05 -2.27 -7.90
CA GLY A 29 -3.24 -3.68 -7.60
C GLY A 29 -4.45 -4.25 -8.33
N ILE A 30 -4.50 -5.57 -8.44
CA ILE A 30 -5.67 -6.33 -8.90
C ILE A 30 -6.09 -7.28 -7.79
N HIS A 31 -7.37 -7.22 -7.37
CA HIS A 31 -7.95 -8.23 -6.51
C HIS A 31 -8.27 -9.47 -7.33
N LEU A 32 -7.67 -10.60 -7.01
CA LEU A 32 -7.72 -11.81 -7.84
C LEU A 32 -9.10 -12.47 -7.91
N ILE A 33 -9.96 -12.27 -6.91
CA ILE A 33 -11.28 -12.90 -6.87
C ILE A 33 -12.29 -12.09 -7.68
N THR A 34 -12.26 -10.77 -7.56
CA THR A 34 -13.23 -9.88 -8.22
C THR A 34 -12.68 -9.21 -9.49
N GLU A 35 -11.41 -9.45 -9.80
CA GLU A 35 -10.64 -8.85 -10.90
C GLU A 35 -10.57 -7.31 -10.90
N MET A 36 -11.02 -6.68 -9.80
CA MET A 36 -11.08 -5.23 -9.72
C MET A 36 -9.70 -4.60 -9.54
N LYS A 37 -9.50 -3.46 -10.22
CA LYS A 37 -8.35 -2.57 -10.00
C LYS A 37 -8.51 -1.84 -8.67
N VAL A 38 -7.46 -1.82 -7.88
CA VAL A 38 -7.40 -1.16 -6.56
C VAL A 38 -6.13 -0.33 -6.41
N ALA A 39 -6.18 0.69 -5.55
CA ALA A 39 -4.99 1.42 -5.12
C ALA A 39 -4.43 0.80 -3.82
N VAL A 40 -3.17 0.41 -3.82
CA VAL A 40 -2.51 -0.21 -2.67
C VAL A 40 -1.48 0.75 -2.08
N LYS A 41 -1.77 1.32 -0.91
CA LYS A 41 -0.85 2.19 -0.16
C LYS A 41 0.19 1.33 0.58
N VAL A 42 1.41 1.30 0.06
CA VAL A 42 2.55 0.57 0.62
C VAL A 42 3.32 1.47 1.58
N ILE A 43 3.46 1.03 2.83
CA ILE A 43 4.09 1.78 3.91
C ILE A 43 5.28 0.99 4.45
N ASN A 44 6.43 1.66 4.63
CA ASN A 44 7.60 1.05 5.25
C ASN A 44 7.43 1.00 6.78
N LYS A 45 7.17 -0.20 7.31
CA LYS A 45 6.99 -0.41 8.77
C LYS A 45 8.16 0.14 9.59
N ARG A 46 9.41 0.02 9.12
CA ARG A 46 10.58 0.51 9.86
C ARG A 46 10.58 2.03 10.00
N GLU A 47 10.16 2.76 8.96
CA GLU A 47 10.05 4.21 9.01
C GLU A 47 8.89 4.67 9.90
N VAL A 48 7.76 3.96 9.88
CA VAL A 48 6.66 4.21 10.81
C VAL A 48 7.14 4.09 12.24
N PHE A 49 7.92 3.04 12.56
CA PHE A 49 8.41 2.86 13.92
C PHE A 49 9.45 3.91 14.35
N LYS A 50 10.17 4.55 13.42
CA LYS A 50 11.15 5.60 13.70
C LYS A 50 10.52 6.99 13.84
N ARG A 51 9.39 7.26 13.16
CA ARG A 51 8.76 8.59 13.16
C ARG A 51 7.53 8.61 14.09
N ASN A 52 7.64 9.29 15.22
CA ASN A 52 6.56 9.41 16.22
C ASN A 52 5.23 9.90 15.61
N TYR A 53 5.29 10.86 14.68
CA TYR A 53 4.12 11.37 13.94
C TYR A 53 3.37 10.25 13.19
N LEU A 54 4.10 9.36 12.50
CA LEU A 54 3.47 8.29 11.73
C LEU A 54 2.86 7.22 12.63
N ARG A 55 3.49 6.89 13.76
CA ARG A 55 2.90 5.94 14.72
C ARG A 55 1.55 6.42 15.26
N ALA A 56 1.45 7.70 15.61
CA ALA A 56 0.24 8.29 16.17
C ALA A 56 -0.89 8.35 15.14
N ASN A 57 -0.58 8.72 13.89
CA ASN A 57 -1.60 8.97 12.87
C ASN A 57 -2.00 7.72 12.10
N LEU A 58 -1.11 6.74 11.91
CA LEU A 58 -1.41 5.57 11.07
C LEU A 58 -2.59 4.74 11.61
N ARG A 59 -2.65 4.53 12.94
CA ARG A 59 -3.78 3.82 13.57
C ARG A 59 -5.09 4.61 13.45
N ARG A 60 -5.01 5.94 13.62
CA ARG A 60 -6.18 6.83 13.51
C ARG A 60 -6.73 6.85 12.09
N GLU A 61 -5.88 7.05 11.08
CA GLU A 61 -6.28 7.03 9.66
C GLU A 61 -6.95 5.70 9.29
N ALA A 62 -6.31 4.57 9.63
CA ALA A 62 -6.87 3.25 9.34
C ALA A 62 -8.26 3.05 9.98
N SER A 63 -8.46 3.52 11.22
CA SER A 63 -9.75 3.44 11.91
C SER A 63 -10.82 4.35 11.28
N MET A 64 -10.46 5.52 10.78
CA MET A 64 -11.42 6.42 10.12
C MET A 64 -11.86 5.88 8.76
N MET A 65 -10.96 5.24 8.01
CA MET A 65 -11.25 4.70 6.68
C MET A 65 -11.98 3.34 6.70
N GLN A 66 -12.14 2.71 7.86
CA GLN A 66 -12.87 1.44 8.02
C GLN A 66 -14.37 1.62 8.28
N ARG A 67 -14.84 2.86 8.44
CA ARG A 67 -16.27 3.21 8.55
C ARG A 67 -16.84 3.52 7.17
#